data_AF-A0A2D4H0Z6-F1
#
_entry.id   AF-A0A2D4H0Z6-F1
#
_cell.length_a   1.000
_cell.length_b   1.000
_cell.length_c   1.000
_cell.angle_alpha   90.00
_cell.angle_beta   90.00
_cell.angle_gamma   90.00
#
_symmetry.space_group_name_H-M   'P 1'
#
loop_
_entity.id
_entity.type
_entity.pdbx_description
1 polymer ?
#
loop_
_entity_poly.entity_id
_entity_poly.type
_entity_poly.pdbx_seq_one_letter_code
_entity_poly.pdbx_strand_id
1 'polypeptide(L)'
;ELDQFGKVPGLKINRMKTKLITKNLTGKQKSELEKAMGLQVVKKFKYLGIWLMAQCKTLMENNYSSLLQQVKKNLELWVKLQLSLLGRIATIKMSTLLKFVYLFQTISVKIHKSFFVELNKLITKFIWQGKKNENKFKSNA
;
A
#
# COMPACT_ATOMS: atom_id res chain seq x y z
N GLU A 1 -13.53 -29.87 4.57
CA GLU A 1 -12.45 -29.76 3.57
C GLU A 1 -11.14 -29.20 4.13
N LEU A 2 -11.03 -27.92 4.48
CA LEU A 2 -9.75 -27.35 4.96
C LEU A 2 -9.20 -28.03 6.23
N ASP A 3 -10.06 -28.34 7.20
CA ASP A 3 -9.67 -29.07 8.42
C ASP A 3 -9.29 -30.53 8.11
N GLN A 4 -9.83 -31.14 7.05
CA GLN A 4 -9.44 -32.48 6.62
C GLN A 4 -8.09 -32.45 5.90
N PHE A 5 -7.87 -31.45 5.03
CA PHE A 5 -6.59 -31.23 4.35
C PHE A 5 -5.46 -30.99 5.35
N GLY A 6 -5.70 -30.17 6.38
CA GLY A 6 -4.70 -29.91 7.43
C GLY A 6 -4.31 -31.15 8.24
N LYS A 7 -5.19 -32.15 8.37
CA LYS A 7 -4.86 -33.39 9.10
C LYS A 7 -3.76 -34.21 8.43
N VAL A 8 -3.66 -34.19 7.10
CA VAL A 8 -2.63 -34.94 6.34
C VAL A 8 -1.21 -34.53 6.75
N PRO A 9 -0.84 -33.24 6.78
CA PRO A 9 0.45 -32.77 7.30
C PRO A 9 0.46 -32.52 8.83
N GLY A 10 -0.63 -32.80 9.56
CA GLY A 10 -0.72 -32.50 11.00
C GLY A 10 -0.85 -31.01 11.36
N LEU A 11 -1.31 -30.18 10.43
CA LEU A 11 -1.51 -28.74 10.61
C LEU A 11 -2.97 -28.39 10.96
N LYS A 12 -3.15 -27.35 11.78
CA LYS A 12 -4.47 -26.84 12.16
C LYS A 12 -4.61 -25.36 11.84
N ILE A 13 -5.76 -24.97 11.30
CA ILE A 13 -6.08 -23.57 11.02
C ILE A 13 -6.29 -22.81 12.32
N ASN A 14 -5.62 -21.67 12.44
CA ASN A 14 -5.87 -20.72 13.52
C ASN A 14 -7.08 -19.84 13.19
N ARG A 15 -8.25 -20.26 13.67
CA ARG A 15 -9.54 -19.56 13.43
C ARG A 15 -9.58 -18.13 13.99
N MET A 16 -8.75 -17.79 14.98
CA MET A 16 -8.67 -16.42 15.49
C MET A 16 -7.94 -15.49 14.51
N LYS A 17 -6.88 -15.98 13.85
CA LYS A 17 -6.09 -15.24 12.87
C LYS A 17 -6.72 -15.25 11.47
N THR A 18 -7.41 -16.33 11.11
CA THR A 18 -8.08 -16.46 9.82
C THR A 18 -9.35 -15.61 9.78
N LYS A 19 -9.44 -14.73 8.78
CA LYS A 19 -10.59 -13.84 8.57
C LYS A 19 -11.09 -13.97 7.14
N LEU A 20 -12.36 -13.68 6.92
CA LEU A 20 -13.00 -13.70 5.60
C LEU A 20 -13.25 -12.28 5.10
N ILE A 21 -12.99 -12.02 3.83
CA ILE A 21 -13.51 -10.85 3.11
C ILE A 21 -14.50 -11.34 2.07
N THR A 22 -15.67 -10.72 2.03
CA THR A 22 -16.74 -11.05 1.09
C THR A 22 -16.99 -9.89 0.15
N LYS A 23 -17.23 -10.17 -1.13
CA LYS A 23 -17.63 -9.18 -2.14
C LYS A 23 -19.05 -9.52 -2.64
N ASN A 24 -19.88 -8.50 -2.86
CA ASN A 24 -21.23 -8.63 -3.41
C ASN A 24 -22.19 -9.58 -2.64
N LEU A 25 -22.02 -9.73 -1.33
CA LEU A 25 -22.95 -10.47 -0.47
C LEU A 25 -23.85 -9.53 0.34
N THR A 26 -25.12 -9.92 0.46
CA THR A 26 -26.08 -9.30 1.37
C THR A 26 -25.73 -9.60 2.84
N GLY A 27 -26.31 -8.85 3.78
CA GLY A 27 -26.07 -9.05 5.22
C GLY A 27 -26.45 -10.46 5.69
N LYS A 28 -27.57 -10.99 5.18
CA LYS A 28 -28.04 -12.36 5.50
C LYS A 28 -27.05 -13.42 5.04
N GLN A 29 -26.59 -13.33 3.78
CA GLN A 29 -25.60 -14.25 3.22
C GLN A 29 -24.25 -14.20 3.95
N LYS A 30 -23.83 -13.03 4.44
CA LYS A 30 -22.61 -12.92 5.26
C LYS A 30 -22.76 -13.66 6.58
N SER A 31 -23.89 -13.51 7.27
CA SER A 31 -24.13 -14.21 8.54
C SER A 31 -24.23 -15.72 8.36
N GLU A 32 -24.87 -16.17 7.28
CA GLU A 32 -24.92 -17.59 6.91
C GLU A 32 -23.51 -18.15 6.65
N LEU A 33 -22.67 -17.40 5.92
CA LEU A 33 -21.30 -17.78 5.65
C LEU A 33 -20.42 -17.83 6.91
N GLU A 34 -20.56 -16.85 7.80
CA GLU A 34 -19.85 -16.83 9.09
C GLU A 34 -20.18 -18.07 9.92
N LYS A 35 -21.46 -18.45 9.98
CA LYS A 35 -21.91 -19.66 10.69
C LYS A 35 -21.41 -20.94 10.05
N ALA A 36 -21.50 -21.04 8.72
CA ALA A 36 -21.08 -22.24 7.99
C ALA A 36 -19.55 -22.48 8.09
N MET A 37 -18.75 -21.41 8.01
CA MET A 37 -17.29 -21.51 8.03
C MET A 37 -16.71 -21.47 9.45
N GLY A 38 -17.44 -20.91 10.42
CA GLY A 38 -16.92 -20.63 11.77
C GLY A 38 -15.74 -19.67 11.74
N LEU A 39 -15.77 -18.69 10.83
CA LEU A 39 -14.74 -17.66 10.62
C LEU A 39 -15.40 -16.29 10.59
N GLN A 40 -14.71 -15.29 11.17
CA GLN A 40 -15.21 -13.92 11.21
C GLN A 40 -15.08 -13.25 9.84
N VAL A 41 -16.17 -12.67 9.34
CA VAL A 41 -16.16 -11.79 8.17
C VAL A 41 -15.77 -10.38 8.59
N VAL A 42 -14.74 -9.84 7.94
CA VAL A 42 -14.20 -8.52 8.21
C VAL A 42 -14.32 -7.63 6.97
N LYS A 43 -14.35 -6.31 7.18
CA LYS A 43 -14.36 -5.33 6.08
C LYS A 43 -12.98 -5.16 5.44
N LYS A 44 -11.92 -5.29 6.25
CA LYS A 44 -10.51 -5.17 5.84
C LYS A 44 -9.62 -6.05 6.72
N PHE A 45 -8.53 -6.55 6.17
CA PHE A 45 -7.45 -7.16 6.95
C PHE A 45 -6.08 -6.82 6.33
N LYS A 46 -5.00 -7.08 7.06
CA LYS A 46 -3.64 -6.80 6.61
C LYS A 46 -2.95 -8.09 6.15
N TYR A 47 -2.37 -8.07 4.96
CA TYR A 47 -1.59 -9.17 4.39
C TYR A 47 -0.27 -8.63 3.83
N LEU A 48 0.86 -9.19 4.29
CA LEU A 48 2.21 -8.77 3.89
C LEU A 48 2.42 -7.24 3.89
N GLY A 49 1.90 -6.55 4.90
CA GLY A 49 2.01 -5.09 5.02
C GLY A 49 0.90 -4.30 4.34
N ILE A 50 0.10 -4.92 3.47
CA ILE A 50 -0.92 -4.27 2.64
C ILE A 50 -2.31 -4.48 3.25
N TRP A 51 -3.12 -3.42 3.28
CA TRP A 51 -4.53 -3.53 3.64
C TRP A 51 -5.33 -4.04 2.47
N LEU A 52 -5.93 -5.23 2.61
CA LEU A 52 -6.84 -5.82 1.63
C LEU A 52 -8.29 -5.51 1.97
N MET A 53 -9.07 -5.17 0.94
CA MET A 53 -10.50 -4.83 1.02
C MET A 53 -11.21 -5.30 -0.25
N ALA A 54 -12.52 -5.52 -0.15
CA ALA A 54 -13.33 -5.93 -1.31
C ALA A 54 -13.50 -4.81 -2.37
N GLN A 55 -13.32 -3.54 -1.99
CA GLN A 55 -13.50 -2.37 -2.86
C GLN A 55 -12.15 -1.81 -3.31
N CYS A 56 -12.00 -1.54 -4.62
CA CYS A 56 -10.74 -1.04 -5.18
C CYS A 56 -10.43 0.41 -4.78
N LYS A 57 -11.46 1.26 -4.64
CA LYS A 57 -11.27 2.68 -4.26
C LYS A 57 -10.60 2.80 -2.90
N THR A 58 -11.09 2.04 -1.92
CA THR A 58 -10.51 2.04 -0.59
C THR A 58 -9.10 1.46 -0.60
N LEU A 59 -8.78 0.53 -1.51
CA LEU A 59 -7.45 -0.06 -1.65
C LEU A 59 -6.38 1.00 -1.99
N MET A 60 -6.74 1.96 -2.87
CA MET A 60 -5.91 3.12 -3.17
C MET A 60 -5.68 4.00 -1.94
N GLU A 61 -6.76 4.38 -1.26
CA GLU A 61 -6.70 5.30 -0.12
C GLU A 61 -5.89 4.73 1.06
N ASN A 62 -6.12 3.45 1.41
CA ASN A 62 -5.52 2.86 2.60
C ASN A 62 -4.06 2.44 2.41
N ASN A 63 -3.59 2.29 1.17
CA ASN A 63 -2.21 1.86 0.88
C ASN A 63 -1.41 2.98 0.22
N TYR A 64 -1.83 3.47 -0.95
CA TYR A 64 -1.07 4.45 -1.72
C TYR A 64 -1.06 5.84 -1.07
N SER A 65 -2.23 6.36 -0.69
CA SER A 65 -2.32 7.68 -0.05
C SER A 65 -1.64 7.67 1.33
N SER A 66 -1.80 6.58 2.10
CA SER A 66 -1.11 6.42 3.38
C SER A 66 0.42 6.39 3.22
N LEU A 67 0.94 5.64 2.24
CA LEU A 67 2.38 5.62 1.96
C LEU A 67 2.89 7.00 1.51
N LEU A 68 2.13 7.72 0.67
CA LEU A 68 2.49 9.06 0.22
C LEU A 68 2.62 10.05 1.39
N GLN A 69 1.68 9.99 2.34
CA GLN A 69 1.75 10.79 3.57
C GLN A 69 2.96 10.43 4.43
N GLN A 70 3.27 9.14 4.57
CA GLN A 70 4.46 8.70 5.30
C GLN A 70 5.74 9.19 4.62
N VAL A 71 5.82 9.08 3.30
CA VAL A 71 6.94 9.60 2.51
C VAL A 71 7.09 11.09 2.72
N LYS A 72 6.01 11.88 2.66
CA LYS A 72 6.05 13.31 2.93
C LYS A 72 6.69 13.64 4.28
N LYS A 73 6.27 12.96 5.36
CA LYS A 73 6.86 13.12 6.70
C LYS A 73 8.33 12.73 6.75
N ASN A 74 8.71 11.63 6.10
CA ASN A 74 10.10 11.18 6.05
C ASN A 74 10.98 12.19 5.32
N LEU A 75 10.51 12.74 4.20
CA LEU A 75 11.23 13.77 3.44
C LEU A 75 11.44 15.03 4.30
N GLU A 76 10.42 15.47 5.03
CA GLU A 76 10.53 16.63 5.94
C GLU A 76 11.57 16.41 7.04
N LEU A 77 11.69 15.19 7.56
CA LEU A 77 12.75 14.82 8.52
C LEU A 77 14.13 14.78 7.85
N TRP A 78 14.24 14.17 6.67
CA TRP A 78 15.53 13.99 5.98
C TRP A 78 16.10 15.27 5.40
N VAL A 79 15.27 16.30 5.15
CA VAL A 79 15.79 17.64 4.78
C VAL A 79 16.76 18.16 5.83
N LYS A 80 16.56 17.81 7.11
CA LYS A 80 17.41 18.24 8.24
C LYS A 80 18.78 17.56 8.28
N LEU A 81 18.95 16.44 7.59
CA LEU A 81 20.20 15.65 7.58
C LEU A 81 21.31 16.25 6.70
N GLN A 82 21.05 17.36 6.01
CA GLN A 82 22.02 18.08 5.15
C GLN A 82 22.75 17.17 4.14
N LEU A 83 22.04 16.21 3.54
CA LEU A 83 22.59 15.27 2.58
C LEU A 83 23.09 15.97 1.29
N SER A 84 24.16 15.44 0.71
CA SER A 84 24.63 15.82 -0.63
C SER A 84 23.55 15.54 -1.70
N LEU A 85 23.68 16.13 -2.89
CA LEU A 85 22.72 15.88 -3.98
C LEU A 85 22.63 14.38 -4.33
N LEU A 86 23.78 13.71 -4.45
CA LEU A 86 23.85 12.26 -4.69
C LEU A 86 23.24 11.48 -3.53
N GLY A 87 23.53 11.88 -2.28
CA GLY A 87 22.94 11.26 -1.08
C GLY A 87 21.41 11.37 -1.08
N ARG A 88 20.85 12.51 -1.47
CA ARG A 88 19.40 12.70 -1.61
C ARG A 88 18.79 11.80 -2.68
N ILE A 89 19.40 11.72 -3.86
CA ILE A 89 18.94 10.86 -4.94
C ILE A 89 18.98 9.38 -4.52
N ALA A 90 20.09 8.94 -3.92
CA ALA A 90 20.24 7.57 -3.43
C ALA A 90 19.19 7.24 -2.36
N THR A 91 18.95 8.16 -1.42
CA THR A 91 17.91 8.02 -0.39
C THR A 91 16.55 7.80 -1.03
N ILE A 92 16.12 8.66 -1.97
CA ILE A 92 14.84 8.51 -2.66
C ILE A 92 14.73 7.15 -3.37
N LYS A 93 15.76 6.76 -4.12
CA LYS A 93 15.77 5.48 -4.86
C LYS A 93 15.64 4.28 -3.94
N MET A 94 16.38 4.26 -2.83
CA MET A 94 16.41 3.09 -1.95
C MET A 94 15.24 3.07 -0.97
N SER A 95 14.79 4.21 -0.46
CA SER A 95 13.75 4.22 0.57
C SER A 95 12.34 4.35 -0.01
N THR A 96 12.15 5.28 -0.94
CA THR A 96 10.82 5.72 -1.37
C THR A 96 10.39 4.92 -2.59
N LEU A 97 11.25 4.82 -3.60
CA LEU A 97 10.95 4.10 -4.83
C LEU A 97 10.75 2.61 -4.56
N LEU A 98 11.60 1.96 -3.75
CA LEU A 98 11.42 0.52 -3.40
C LEU A 98 10.04 0.23 -2.80
N LYS A 99 9.53 1.10 -1.92
CA LYS A 99 8.20 0.92 -1.30
C LYS A 99 7.07 1.06 -2.32
N PHE A 100 7.17 2.01 -3.24
CA PHE A 100 6.15 2.19 -4.28
C PHE A 100 6.19 1.07 -5.31
N VAL A 101 7.39 0.59 -5.71
CA VAL A 101 7.53 -0.57 -6.61
C VAL A 101 6.85 -1.81 -6.02
N TYR A 102 7.06 -2.07 -4.73
CA TYR A 102 6.37 -3.16 -4.04
C TYR A 102 4.84 -3.03 -4.12
N LEU A 103 4.28 -1.84 -3.87
CA LEU A 103 2.83 -1.61 -4.01
C LEU A 103 2.34 -1.78 -5.46
N PHE A 104 3.08 -1.27 -6.44
CA PHE A 104 2.71 -1.37 -7.86
C PHE A 104 2.68 -2.81 -8.35
N GLN A 105 3.61 -3.65 -7.88
CA GLN A 105 3.67 -5.06 -8.25
C GLN A 105 2.60 -5.91 -7.54
N THR A 106 2.25 -5.56 -6.30
CA THR A 106 1.33 -6.34 -5.47
C THR A 106 -0.14 -5.96 -5.68
N ILE A 107 -0.42 -4.69 -5.98
CA ILE A 107 -1.78 -4.16 -6.12
C ILE A 107 -2.03 -3.75 -7.57
N SER A 108 -2.76 -4.58 -8.29
CA SER A 108 -3.22 -4.26 -9.65
C SER A 108 -4.43 -3.30 -9.62
N VAL A 109 -4.19 -2.02 -9.37
CA VAL A 109 -5.21 -0.95 -9.43
C VAL A 109 -4.78 0.16 -10.37
N LYS A 110 -5.75 0.77 -11.05
CA LYS A 110 -5.52 1.95 -11.88
C LYS A 110 -5.13 3.14 -11.01
N ILE A 111 -3.93 3.65 -11.23
CA ILE A 111 -3.41 4.83 -10.52
C ILE A 111 -3.62 6.07 -11.39
N HIS A 112 -4.20 7.11 -10.82
CA HIS A 112 -4.42 8.37 -11.53
C HIS A 112 -3.11 9.12 -11.76
N LYS A 113 -2.99 9.81 -12.90
CA LYS A 113 -1.81 10.64 -13.23
C LYS A 113 -1.49 11.69 -12.15
N SER A 114 -2.53 12.22 -11.48
CA SER A 114 -2.38 13.19 -10.39
C SER A 114 -1.50 12.69 -9.23
N PHE A 115 -1.56 11.39 -8.93
CA PHE A 115 -0.72 10.78 -7.89
C PHE A 115 0.77 10.89 -8.23
N PHE A 116 1.13 10.58 -9.48
CA PHE A 116 2.53 10.67 -9.95
C PHE A 116 3.01 12.12 -10.00
N VAL A 117 2.14 13.06 -10.36
CA VAL A 117 2.45 14.50 -10.33
C VAL A 117 2.76 14.95 -8.90
N GLU A 118 1.94 14.56 -7.93
CA GLU A 118 2.17 14.89 -6.51
C GLU A 118 3.46 14.25 -5.98
N LEU A 119 3.68 12.96 -6.24
CA LEU A 119 4.90 12.26 -5.85
C LEU A 119 6.16 12.91 -6.44
N ASN A 120 6.13 13.23 -7.74
CA ASN A 120 7.24 13.92 -8.41
C ASN A 120 7.50 15.30 -7.81
N LYS A 121 6.45 16.04 -7.46
CA LYS A 121 6.58 17.35 -6.79
C LYS A 121 7.28 17.22 -5.44
N LEU A 122 6.91 16.23 -4.62
CA LEU A 122 7.54 15.96 -3.33
C LEU A 122 9.02 15.57 -3.47
N ILE A 123 9.32 14.64 -4.38
CA ILE A 123 10.69 14.18 -4.66
C ILE A 123 11.56 15.33 -5.18
N THR A 124 11.06 16.10 -6.15
CA THR A 124 11.76 17.25 -6.73
C THR A 124 12.05 18.30 -5.65
N LYS A 125 11.05 18.64 -4.82
CA LYS A 125 11.24 19.58 -3.70
C LYS A 125 12.35 19.12 -2.74
N PHE A 126 12.41 17.82 -2.44
CA PHE A 126 13.45 17.25 -1.57
C PHE A 126 14.85 17.30 -2.21
N ILE A 127 14.97 16.82 -3.45
CA ILE A 127 16.25 16.78 -4.19
C ILE A 127 16.82 18.18 -4.37
N TRP A 128 15.99 19.21 -4.52
CA TRP A 128 16.44 20.59 -4.69
C TRP A 128 16.38 21.44 -3.41
N GLN A 129 16.00 20.87 -2.26
CA GLN A 129 15.87 21.62 -0.99
C GLN A 129 14.93 22.84 -1.12
N GLY A 130 13.91 22.76 -1.96
CA GLY A 130 13.00 23.88 -2.22
C GLY A 130 13.59 25.00 -3.08
N LYS A 131 14.83 24.89 -3.58
CA LYS A 131 15.36 25.78 -4.61
C LYS A 131 14.55 25.57 -5.89
N LYS A 132 14.02 26.66 -6.44
CA LYS A 132 13.19 26.63 -7.64
C LYS A 132 14.12 26.45 -8.84
N ASN A 133 14.27 25.22 -9.34
CA ASN A 133 14.93 25.02 -10.62
C ASN A 133 13.97 25.49 -11.72
N GLU A 134 14.29 26.62 -12.37
CA GLU A 134 13.50 27.18 -13.48
C GLU A 134 13.57 26.37 -14.78
N ASN A 135 14.34 25.29 -14.78
CA ASN A 135 14.44 24.40 -15.94
C ASN A 135 13.27 23.40 -15.92
N LYS A 136 12.24 23.77 -16.67
CA LYS A 136 11.12 22.93 -17.11
C LYS A 136 11.66 21.59 -17.63
N PHE A 137 11.69 20.56 -16.79
CA PHE A 137 11.64 19.19 -17.29
C PHE A 137 10.25 19.01 -17.91
N LYS A 138 10.15 19.34 -19.21
CA LYS A 138 9.02 18.93 -20.06
C LYS A 138 9.05 17.40 -20.07
N SER A 139 8.21 16.76 -19.27
CA SER A 139 7.96 15.33 -19.40
C SER A 139 7.12 15.12 -20.66
N ASN A 140 7.79 14.86 -21.79
CA ASN A 140 7.16 14.17 -22.90
C ASN A 140 7.26 12.66 -22.61
N ALA A 141 6.15 12.09 -22.14
CA ALA A 141 5.80 10.66 -22.22
C ALA A 141 4.32 10.48 -21.80
#